data_AF-A0A6B3CUB0-F1
#
_entry.id   AF-A0A6B3CUB0-F1
#
_cell.length_a   1.000
_cell.length_b   1.000
_cell.length_c   1.000
_cell.angle_alpha   90.00
_cell.angle_beta   90.00
_cell.angle_gamma   90.00
#
_symmetry.space_group_name_H-M   'P 1'
#
loop_
_entity.id
_entity.type
_entity.pdbx_description
1 polymer ?
#
loop_
_entity_poly.entity_id
_entity_poly.type
_entity_poly.pdbx_seq_one_letter_code
_entity_poly.pdbx_strand_id
1 'polypeptide(L)'
;MTEPDAYPALCTHTHLFPGARCRLQGLPHPAAFAAAPQPIEVHLRFSDGTATAAELHTQPPARPTLTVAAYTTAAGTPITESTWTVKGTAQKENDVELTIGTPNRA
;
A
#
# COMPACT_ATOMS: atom_id res chain seq x y z
N MET A 1 8.58 -20.07 -10.50
CA MET A 1 7.44 -19.48 -9.76
C MET A 1 7.24 -18.10 -10.34
N THR A 2 6.11 -17.88 -11.01
CA THR A 2 5.73 -16.56 -11.52
C THR A 2 5.37 -15.70 -10.32
N GLU A 3 5.92 -14.49 -10.24
CA GLU A 3 5.48 -13.52 -9.24
C GLU A 3 3.98 -13.22 -9.44
N PRO A 4 3.21 -12.98 -8.37
CA PRO A 4 1.80 -12.64 -8.50
C PRO A 4 1.64 -11.31 -9.26
N ASP A 5 0.53 -11.18 -9.99
CA ASP A 5 0.16 -9.96 -10.71
C ASP A 5 0.07 -8.77 -9.73
N ALA A 6 -0.48 -9.01 -8.53
CA ALA A 6 -0.51 -8.07 -7.41
C ALA A 6 -0.25 -8.74 -6.06
N TYR A 7 0.48 -8.06 -5.18
CA TYR A 7 0.76 -8.53 -3.82
C TYR A 7 -0.34 -8.07 -2.84
N PRO A 8 -0.81 -8.92 -1.92
CA PRO A 8 -1.82 -8.52 -0.95
C PRO A 8 -1.24 -7.55 0.08
N ALA A 9 -2.01 -6.52 0.43
CA ALA A 9 -1.71 -5.66 1.57
C ALA A 9 -2.91 -5.49 2.49
N LEU A 10 -2.67 -5.57 3.80
CA LEU A 10 -3.71 -5.39 4.83
C LEU A 10 -3.56 -4.05 5.54
N CYS A 11 -4.57 -3.20 5.43
CA CYS A 11 -4.73 -2.01 6.26
C CYS A 11 -5.65 -2.34 7.44
N THR A 12 -5.20 -2.05 8.66
CA THR A 12 -5.96 -2.29 9.90
C THR A 12 -7.07 -1.26 10.15
N HIS A 13 -7.27 -0.33 9.22
CA HIS A 13 -8.30 0.70 9.27
C HIS A 13 -9.22 0.60 8.05
N THR A 14 -10.32 1.36 8.05
CA THR A 14 -11.31 1.38 6.96
C THR A 14 -10.95 2.33 5.81
N HIS A 15 -9.93 3.15 6.00
CA HIS A 15 -9.43 4.12 5.01
C HIS A 15 -7.96 4.47 5.31
N LEU A 16 -7.30 5.13 4.36
CA LEU A 16 -5.95 5.66 4.55
C LEU A 16 -5.96 7.06 5.15
N PHE A 17 -4.96 7.32 5.98
CA PHE A 17 -4.68 8.62 6.59
C PHE A 17 -3.18 8.72 6.90
N PRO A 18 -2.63 9.93 7.15
CA PRO A 18 -1.23 10.08 7.51
C PRO A 18 -0.88 9.32 8.80
N GLY A 19 0.01 8.33 8.69
CA GLY A 19 0.39 7.44 9.77
C GLY A 19 -0.29 6.08 9.75
N ALA A 20 -1.27 5.84 8.87
CA ALA A 20 -1.84 4.51 8.66
C ALA A 20 -0.74 3.51 8.27
N ARG A 21 -0.95 2.24 8.62
CA ARG A 21 -0.01 1.14 8.37
C ARG A 21 -0.67 0.07 7.54
N CYS A 22 -0.03 -0.28 6.43
CA CYS A 22 -0.43 -1.38 5.56
C CYS A 22 0.65 -2.46 5.59
N ARG A 23 0.27 -3.72 5.82
CA ARG A 23 1.21 -4.85 5.77
C ARG A 23 1.13 -5.53 4.43
N LEU A 24 2.17 -5.37 3.63
CA LEU A 24 2.38 -6.04 2.36
C LEU A 24 2.90 -7.46 2.61
N GLN A 25 2.28 -8.45 1.98
CA GLN A 25 2.51 -9.87 2.28
C GLN A 25 2.87 -10.65 1.01
N GLY A 26 3.48 -11.83 1.20
CA GLY A 26 3.78 -12.74 0.10
C GLY A 26 4.93 -12.30 -0.81
N LEU A 27 5.67 -11.26 -0.43
CA LEU A 27 6.90 -10.86 -1.14
C LEU A 27 7.94 -11.98 -1.04
N PRO A 28 8.66 -12.31 -2.13
CA PRO A 28 9.69 -13.34 -2.11
C PRO A 28 10.89 -12.96 -1.23
N HIS A 29 11.21 -11.66 -1.14
CA HIS A 29 12.34 -11.13 -0.38
C HIS A 29 11.96 -9.88 0.42
N PRO A 30 11.21 -10.02 1.54
CA PRO A 30 10.66 -8.87 2.27
C PRO A 30 11.75 -7.95 2.85
N ALA A 31 12.87 -8.52 3.32
CA ALA A 31 14.01 -7.76 3.82
C ALA A 31 14.62 -6.85 2.74
N ALA A 32 14.84 -7.40 1.54
CA ALA A 32 15.40 -6.66 0.41
C ALA A 32 14.44 -5.56 -0.06
N PHE A 33 13.15 -5.88 -0.14
CA PHE A 33 12.12 -4.91 -0.51
C PHE A 33 12.01 -3.77 0.51
N ALA A 34 12.11 -4.06 1.81
CA ALA A 34 12.06 -3.02 2.84
C ALA A 34 13.25 -2.04 2.74
N ALA A 35 14.44 -2.53 2.37
CA ALA A 35 15.64 -1.73 2.18
C ALA A 35 15.67 -0.94 0.87
N ALA A 36 15.15 -1.54 -0.21
CA ALA A 36 15.06 -0.93 -1.53
C ALA A 36 13.71 -1.28 -2.18
N PRO A 37 12.65 -0.51 -1.88
CA PRO A 37 11.34 -0.75 -2.46
C PRO A 37 11.38 -0.61 -3.99
N GLN A 38 10.71 -1.54 -4.65
CA GLN A 38 10.55 -1.57 -6.10
C GLN A 38 9.06 -1.44 -6.47
N PRO A 39 8.73 -0.94 -7.68
CA PRO A 39 7.35 -0.74 -8.06
C PRO A 39 6.61 -2.08 -8.13
N ILE A 40 5.40 -2.13 -7.58
CA ILE A 40 4.56 -3.33 -7.57
C ILE A 40 3.08 -2.94 -7.59
N GLU A 41 2.26 -3.84 -8.10
CA GLU A 41 0.82 -3.79 -7.87
C GLU A 41 0.48 -4.39 -6.52
N VAL A 42 -0.53 -3.80 -5.89
CA VAL A 42 -0.97 -4.11 -4.54
C VAL A 42 -2.49 -4.32 -4.54
N HIS A 43 -2.92 -5.45 -4.02
CA HIS A 43 -4.33 -5.66 -3.69
C HIS A 43 -4.56 -5.24 -2.23
N LEU A 44 -5.00 -3.99 -2.04
CA LEU A 44 -5.16 -3.40 -0.72
C LEU A 44 -6.52 -3.75 -0.13
N ARG A 45 -6.51 -4.40 1.03
CA ARG A 45 -7.71 -4.75 1.79
C ARG A 45 -7.77 -3.97 3.11
N PHE A 46 -8.92 -3.38 3.38
CA PHE A 46 -9.22 -2.62 4.59
C PHE A 46 -9.90 -3.50 5.65
N SER A 47 -9.91 -3.03 6.89
CA SER A 47 -10.47 -3.75 8.05
C SER A 47 -11.98 -4.00 7.96
N ASP A 48 -12.71 -3.21 7.17
CA ASP A 48 -14.15 -3.40 6.91
C ASP A 48 -14.43 -4.47 5.84
N GLY A 49 -13.38 -5.08 5.29
CA GLY A 49 -13.47 -6.11 4.26
C GLY A 49 -13.43 -5.58 2.83
N THR A 50 -13.54 -4.27 2.62
CA THR A 50 -13.38 -3.67 1.30
C THR A 50 -11.97 -3.89 0.78
N ALA A 51 -11.84 -4.21 -0.51
CA ALA A 51 -10.57 -4.29 -1.19
C ALA A 51 -10.57 -3.45 -2.46
N THR A 52 -9.40 -2.93 -2.83
CA THR A 52 -9.20 -2.10 -4.01
C THR A 52 -7.80 -2.31 -4.58
N ALA A 53 -7.65 -2.00 -5.86
CA ALA A 53 -6.35 -1.96 -6.51
C ALA A 53 -5.54 -0.76 -5.99
N ALA A 54 -4.24 -0.97 -5.85
CA ALA A 54 -3.29 0.07 -5.54
C ALA A 54 -1.95 -0.21 -6.23
N GLU A 55 -1.18 0.83 -6.48
CA GLU A 55 0.14 0.73 -7.10
C GLU A 55 1.16 1.43 -6.23
N LEU A 56 2.23 0.72 -5.85
CA LEU A 56 3.38 1.33 -5.21
C LEU A 56 4.35 1.78 -6.31
N HIS A 57 4.62 3.08 -6.36
CA HIS A 57 5.61 3.68 -7.25
C HIS A 57 6.84 4.07 -6.44
N THR A 58 8.04 3.78 -6.95
CA THR A 58 9.31 4.00 -6.21
C THR A 58 10.35 4.76 -7.04
N GLN A 59 9.90 5.72 -7.86
CA GLN A 59 10.76 6.41 -8.83
C GLN A 59 11.72 7.41 -8.17
N PRO A 60 13.05 7.20 -8.22
CA PRO A 60 14.02 8.17 -7.70
C PRO A 60 14.04 9.45 -8.55
N PRO A 61 14.34 10.64 -7.98
CA PRO A 61 14.69 10.92 -6.58
C PRO A 61 13.47 11.14 -5.67
N ALA A 62 12.25 10.92 -6.17
CA ALA A 62 11.04 11.15 -5.40
C ALA A 62 10.88 10.09 -4.30
N ARG A 63 10.15 10.46 -3.23
CA ARG A 63 9.76 9.49 -2.21
C ARG A 63 8.76 8.50 -2.82
N PRO A 64 8.76 7.23 -2.37
CA PRO A 64 7.75 6.28 -2.83
C PRO A 64 6.33 6.78 -2.57
N THR A 65 5.41 6.43 -3.47
CA THR A 65 4.00 6.79 -3.37
C THR A 65 3.12 5.57 -3.60
N LEU A 66 2.00 5.50 -2.90
CA LEU A 66 0.96 4.50 -3.08
C LEU A 66 -0.26 5.17 -3.72
N THR A 67 -0.56 4.84 -4.98
CA THR A 67 -1.79 5.26 -5.66
C THR A 67 -2.87 4.23 -5.34
N VAL A 68 -4.00 4.67 -4.82
CA VAL A 68 -5.13 3.80 -4.45
C VAL A 68 -6.31 4.15 -5.32
N ALA A 69 -6.80 3.18 -6.09
CA ALA A 69 -7.96 3.36 -6.96
C ALA A 69 -9.21 3.71 -6.14
N ALA A 70 -10.17 4.39 -6.76
CA ALA A 70 -11.45 4.71 -6.14
C ALA A 70 -12.15 3.44 -5.62
N TYR A 71 -12.77 3.52 -4.44
CA TYR A 71 -13.47 2.40 -3.82
C TYR A 71 -14.65 2.87 -2.98
N THR A 72 -15.56 1.95 -2.68
CA THR A 72 -16.67 2.20 -1.75
C THR A 72 -16.47 1.35 -0.51
N THR A 73 -16.45 1.99 0.66
CA THR A 73 -16.36 1.30 1.96
C THR A 73 -17.54 0.36 2.16
N ALA A 74 -17.44 -0.59 3.09
CA ALA A 74 -18.53 -1.53 3.37
C ALA A 74 -19.82 -0.82 3.82
N ALA A 75 -19.72 0.39 4.39
CA ALA A 75 -20.84 1.24 4.78
C ALA A 75 -21.46 2.02 3.60
N GLY A 76 -20.96 1.86 2.37
CA GLY A 76 -21.48 2.55 1.19
C GLY A 76 -20.90 3.95 0.97
N THR A 77 -19.89 4.38 1.73
CA THR A 77 -19.25 5.69 1.52
C THR A 77 -18.28 5.61 0.34
N PRO A 78 -18.46 6.42 -0.72
CA PRO A 78 -17.56 6.48 -1.85
C PRO A 78 -16.28 7.24 -1.50
N ILE A 79 -15.13 6.68 -1.90
CA ILE A 79 -13.81 7.26 -1.77
C ILE A 79 -13.22 7.40 -3.18
N THR A 80 -12.80 8.61 -3.53
CA THR A 80 -12.15 8.87 -4.81
C THR A 80 -10.74 8.29 -4.84
N GLU A 81 -10.21 8.09 -6.04
CA GLU A 81 -8.79 7.78 -6.22
C GLU A 81 -7.91 8.79 -5.47
N SER A 82 -6.82 8.32 -4.89
CA SER A 82 -5.89 9.15 -4.13
C SER A 82 -4.49 8.57 -4.16
N THR A 83 -3.50 9.44 -4.38
CA THR A 83 -2.08 9.10 -4.24
C THR A 83 -1.58 9.53 -2.86
N TRP A 84 -0.83 8.67 -2.20
CA TRP A 84 -0.29 8.90 -0.86
C TRP A 84 1.22 8.78 -0.88
N THR A 85 1.91 9.65 -0.15
CA THR A 85 3.34 9.41 0.10
C THR A 85 3.52 8.20 1.01
N VAL A 86 4.61 7.45 0.84
CA VAL A 86 5.05 6.41 1.78
C VAL A 86 6.26 6.97 2.52
N LYS A 87 6.11 7.21 3.82
CA LYS A 87 7.15 7.85 4.64
C LYS A 87 8.10 6.87 5.31
N GLY A 88 7.79 5.57 5.28
CA GLY A 88 8.64 4.53 5.81
C GLY A 88 8.27 3.14 5.32
N THR A 89 9.28 2.30 5.18
CA THR A 89 9.18 0.87 4.85
C THR A 89 10.00 0.10 5.87
N ALA A 90 9.41 -0.92 6.47
CA ALA A 90 10.10 -1.74 7.47
C ALA A 90 9.69 -3.21 7.34
N GLN A 91 10.66 -4.11 7.41
CA GLN A 91 10.36 -5.54 7.50
C GLN A 91 9.70 -5.84 8.86
N LYS A 92 8.65 -6.66 8.84
CA LYS A 92 7.98 -7.24 10.01
C LYS A 92 7.83 -8.74 9.78
N GLU A 93 8.70 -9.53 10.39
CA GLU A 93 8.73 -11.00 10.19
C GLU A 93 8.87 -11.33 8.70
N ASN A 94 7.82 -11.87 8.07
CA ASN A 94 7.77 -12.22 6.64
C ASN A 94 7.05 -11.17 5.77
N ASP A 95 6.53 -10.11 6.38
CA ASP A 95 5.80 -9.04 5.72
C ASP A 95 6.63 -7.75 5.67
N VAL A 96 6.17 -6.78 4.87
CA VAL A 96 6.69 -5.41 4.87
C VAL A 96 5.60 -4.45 5.32
N GLU A 97 5.87 -3.68 6.36
CA GLU A 97 5.00 -2.60 6.81
C GLU A 97 5.31 -1.31 6.04
N LEU A 98 4.31 -0.79 5.34
CA LEU A 98 4.30 0.52 4.73
C LEU A 98 3.68 1.52 5.70
N THR A 99 4.38 2.61 5.98
CA THR A 99 3.82 3.73 6.75
C THR A 99 3.37 4.83 5.79
N ILE A 100 2.06 5.07 5.78
CA ILE A 100 1.42 6.07 4.91
C ILE A 100 1.73 7.48 5.42
N GLY A 101 2.05 8.38 4.50
CA GLY A 101 2.33 9.79 4.72
C GLY A 101 1.14 10.67 4.34
N THR A 102 1.42 11.91 3.94
CA THR A 102 0.37 12.83 3.49
C THR A 102 -0.16 12.44 2.12
N PRO A 103 -1.46 12.70 1.85
CA PRO A 103 -1.98 12.58 0.50
C PRO A 103 -1.20 13.53 -0.42
N ASN A 104 -0.73 12.99 -1.53
CA ASN A 104 -0.10 13.75 -2.59
C ASN A 104 -1.22 14.30 -3.47
N ARG A 105 -1.84 15.41 -3.03
CA ARG A 105 -2.74 16.17 -3.90
C ARG A 105 -1.87 16.94 -4.87
N ALA A 106 -1.87 16.52 -6.14
CA ALA A 106 -1.41 17.34 -7.25
C ALA A 106 -2.28 18.61 -7.35
#